data_AF-A0A5B6TI19-F1
#
_entry.id   AF-A0A5B6TI19-F1
#
_cell.length_a   1.000
_cell.length_b   1.000
_cell.length_c   1.000
_cell.angle_alpha   90.00
_cell.angle_beta   90.00
_cell.angle_gamma   90.00
#
_symmetry.space_group_name_H-M   'P 1'
#
loop_
_entity.id
_entity.type
_entity.pdbx_description
1 polymer ?
#
loop_
_entity_poly.entity_id
_entity_poly.type
_entity_poly.pdbx_seq_one_letter_code
_entity_poly.pdbx_strand_id
1 'polypeptide(L)' 'MQLYTPARSWYASTFNSSKSEFEIDDKETGVLMGKGFSDIIVTTLIPVKLKLWYTVKVEVKDGRYRYQMTDFKYEG' A
#
# COMPACT_ATOMS: atom_id res chain seq x y z
N MET A 1 -13.81 -13.64 8.93
CA MET A 1 -12.57 -14.24 8.38
C MET A 1 -12.53 -14.34 6.85
N GLN A 2 -13.65 -14.45 6.12
CA GLN A 2 -13.63 -14.63 4.64
C GLN A 2 -12.95 -13.48 3.86
N LEU A 3 -12.86 -12.30 4.45
CA LEU A 3 -12.39 -11.07 3.81
C LEU A 3 -10.89 -10.75 4.04
N TYR A 4 -10.27 -11.41 5.02
CA TYR A 4 -8.87 -11.15 5.36
C TYR A 4 -7.90 -11.80 4.38
N THR A 5 -8.15 -13.06 3.99
CA THR A 5 -7.32 -13.78 3.03
C THR A 5 -7.23 -13.07 1.66
N PRO A 6 -8.34 -12.59 1.05
CA PRO A 6 -8.28 -11.81 -0.18
C PRO A 6 -7.49 -10.49 -0.03
N ALA A 7 -7.65 -9.79 1.10
CA ALA A 7 -6.92 -8.55 1.36
C ALA A 7 -5.42 -8.78 1.48
N ARG A 8 -5.00 -9.86 2.14
CA ARG A 8 -3.60 -10.28 2.24
C ARG A 8 -3.02 -10.67 0.87
N SER A 9 -3.77 -11.39 0.04
CA SER A 9 -3.34 -11.71 -1.33
C SER A 9 -3.21 -10.48 -2.22
N TRP A 10 -4.14 -9.52 -2.12
CA TRP A 10 -4.03 -8.23 -2.81
C TRP A 10 -2.81 -7.44 -2.33
N TYR A 11 -2.58 -7.44 -1.03
CA TYR A 11 -1.44 -6.75 -0.43
C TYR A 11 -0.11 -7.34 -0.94
N ALA A 12 0.09 -8.66 -0.85
CA ALA A 12 1.31 -9.33 -1.31
C ALA A 12 1.58 -9.16 -2.81
N SER A 13 0.53 -9.07 -3.64
CA SER A 13 0.66 -8.80 -5.07
C SER A 13 0.98 -7.34 -5.40
N THR A 14 0.47 -6.40 -4.59
CA THR A 14 0.71 -4.95 -4.76
C THR A 14 2.08 -4.53 -4.23
N PHE A 15 2.48 -5.12 -3.11
CA PHE A 15 3.67 -4.77 -2.32
C PHE A 15 4.70 -5.90 -2.32
N ASN A 16 4.98 -6.48 -3.50
CA ASN A 16 6.07 -7.46 -3.62
C ASN A 16 7.39 -6.88 -3.07
N SER A 17 8.25 -7.72 -2.51
CA SER A 17 9.41 -7.40 -1.67
C SER A 17 10.38 -6.34 -2.22
N SER A 18 10.38 -6.07 -3.52
CA SER A 18 11.18 -5.02 -4.16
C SER A 18 10.60 -3.60 -4.01
N LYS A 19 9.33 -3.47 -3.62
CA LYS A 19 8.60 -2.19 -3.54
C LYS A 19 8.09 -1.87 -2.14
N SER A 20 8.35 -2.71 -1.15
CA SER A 20 7.79 -2.59 0.20
C SER A 20 8.86 -2.69 1.27
N GLU A 21 8.79 -1.81 2.27
CA GLU A 21 9.79 -1.77 3.36
C GLU A 21 9.21 -2.20 4.71
N PHE A 22 7.89 -2.21 4.86
CA PHE A 22 7.24 -2.47 6.14
C PHE A 22 5.85 -3.07 5.92
N GLU A 23 5.54 -4.15 6.63
CA GLU A 23 4.25 -4.86 6.59
C GLU A 23 3.83 -5.19 8.03
N ILE A 24 2.63 -4.75 8.44
CA ILE A 24 1.93 -5.22 9.64
C ILE A 24 0.77 -6.09 9.17
N ASP A 25 0.76 -7.34 9.61
CA ASP A 25 -0.26 -8.34 9.31
C ASP A 25 -0.92 -8.77 10.64
N ASP A 26 -1.90 -7.99 11.12
CA ASP A 26 -2.60 -8.28 12.37
C ASP A 26 -3.97 -8.90 12.09
N LYS A 27 -4.00 -10.23 12.24
CA LYS A 27 -5.17 -11.07 12.00
C LYS A 27 -6.24 -10.93 13.06
N GLU A 28 -5.88 -10.54 14.28
CA GLU A 28 -6.83 -10.39 15.39
C GLU A 28 -7.64 -9.10 15.26
N THR A 29 -6.98 -8.02 14.82
CA THR A 29 -7.65 -6.73 14.59
C THR A 29 -8.20 -6.57 13.17
N GLY A 30 -7.81 -7.44 12.23
CA GLY A 30 -8.22 -7.37 10.83
C GLY A 30 -7.56 -6.21 10.08
N VAL A 31 -6.35 -5.82 10.51
CA VAL A 31 -5.59 -4.69 9.97
C VAL A 31 -4.39 -5.21 9.19
N LEU A 32 -4.28 -4.76 7.95
CA LEU A 32 -3.11 -4.92 7.09
C LEU A 32 -2.54 -3.53 6.83
N MET A 33 -1.26 -3.30 7.08
CA MET A 33 -0.63 -2.00 6.82
C MET A 33 0.71 -2.19 6.14
N GLY A 34 0.99 -1.32 5.18
CA GLY A 34 2.15 -1.42 4.34
C GLY A 34 2.75 -0.12 3.90
N LYS A 35 4.07 -0.07 3.78
CA LYS A 35 4.75 1.04 3.12
C LYS A 35 5.37 0.56 1.82
N GLY A 36 5.11 1.28 0.74
CA GLY A 36 5.77 1.01 -0.53
C GLY A 36 5.86 2.23 -1.43
N PHE A 37 6.33 2.02 -2.66
CA PHE A 37 6.42 3.07 -3.66
C PHE A 37 5.94 2.63 -5.04
N SER A 38 5.51 3.62 -5.81
CA SER A 38 5.24 3.49 -7.24
C SER A 38 6.09 4.49 -8.01
N ASP A 39 6.58 4.07 -9.17
CA ASP A 39 7.21 4.99 -10.12
C ASP A 39 6.11 5.85 -10.76
N ILE A 40 6.23 7.17 -10.67
CA ILE A 40 5.36 8.13 -11.32
C ILE A 40 6.14 8.94 -12.36
N ILE A 41 5.47 9.33 -13.44
CA ILE A 41 6.03 10.25 -14.44
C ILE A 41 5.34 11.59 -14.24
N VAL A 42 6.11 12.61 -13.86
CA VAL A 42 5.60 13.98 -13.79
C VAL A 42 5.88 14.65 -15.13
N THR A 43 4.81 15.04 -15.81
CA THR A 43 4.91 15.71 -17.11
C THR A 43 5.22 17.19 -16.87
N THR A 44 6.46 17.58 -17.16
CA THR A 44 6.90 18.98 -17.22
C THR A 44 7.45 19.27 -18.62
N LEU A 45 8.20 20.37 -18.82
CA LEU A 45 8.96 20.61 -20.06
C LEU A 45 9.87 19.44 -20.45
N ILE A 46 10.41 18.72 -19.46
CA ILE A 46 11.11 17.45 -19.62
C ILE A 46 10.45 16.42 -18.68
N PRO A 47 10.01 15.25 -19.16
CA PRO A 47 9.43 14.23 -18.28
C PRO A 47 10.44 13.76 -17.23
N VAL A 48 10.04 13.79 -15.96
CA VAL A 48 10.88 13.29 -14.85
C VAL A 48 10.21 12.07 -14.23
N LYS A 49 11.01 11.02 -14.04
CA LYS A 49 10.58 9.81 -13.32
C LYS A 49 10.91 9.97 -11.84
N LEU A 50 9.89 9.91 -10.98
CA LEU A 50 10.02 10.02 -9.53
C LEU A 50 9.45 8.76 -8.87
N LYS A 51 9.95 8.44 -7.67
CA LYS A 51 9.31 7.47 -6.78
C LYS A 51 8.31 8.21 -5.90
N LEU A 52 7.05 7.78 -5.92
CA LEU A 52 6.05 8.19 -4.94
C LEU A 52 5.94 7.10 -3.87
N TRP A 53 6.49 7.39 -2.70
CA TRP A 53 6.33 6.59 -1.50
C TRP A 53 4.98 6.90 -0.84
N TYR A 54 4.36 5.87 -0.29
CA TYR A 54 3.10 5.96 0.44
C TYR A 54 2.93 4.78 1.39
N THR A 55 2.11 5.01 2.41
CA THR A 55 1.64 3.98 3.33
C THR A 55 0.21 3.62 2.99
N VAL A 56 -0.12 2.34 2.89
CA VAL A 56 -1.48 1.83 2.71
C VAL A 56 -1.90 1.05 3.93
N LYS A 57 -3.03 1.43 4.52
CA LYS A 57 -3.69 0.70 5.60
C LYS A 57 -5.02 0.18 5.09
N VAL A 58 -5.24 -1.11 5.27
CA VAL A 58 -6.49 -1.83 4.97
C VAL A 58 -7.05 -2.34 6.29
N GLU A 59 -8.27 -1.96 6.60
CA GLU A 59 -8.96 -2.37 7.83
C GLU A 59 -10.23 -3.11 7.43
N VAL A 60 -10.42 -4.31 8.00
CA VAL A 60 -11.59 -5.15 7.76
C VAL A 60 -12.41 -5.27 9.03
N LYS A 61 -13.64 -4.74 9.02
CA LYS A 61 -14.55 -4.82 10.16
C LYS A 61 -15.99 -5.02 9.68
N ASP A 62 -16.70 -5.97 10.29
CA ASP A 62 -18.13 -6.25 10.05
C ASP A 62 -18.51 -6.40 8.57
N GLY A 63 -17.66 -7.09 7.79
CA GLY A 63 -17.91 -7.31 6.36
C GLY A 63 -17.57 -6.11 5.45
N ARG A 64 -17.02 -5.02 6.01
CA ARG A 64 -16.62 -3.82 5.28
C ARG A 64 -15.11 -3.70 5.23
N TYR A 65 -14.63 -3.10 4.14
CA TYR A 65 -13.24 -2.72 3.96
C TYR A 65 -13.10 -1.21 3.99
N ARG A 66 -12.07 -0.74 4.70
CA ARG A 66 -11.61 0.64 4.61
C ARG A 66 -10.17 0.64 4.14
N TYR A 67 -9.91 1.41 3.09
CA TYR A 67 -8.56 1.70 2.59
C TYR A 67 -8.18 3.12 3.00
N GLN A 68 -6.99 3.29 3.53
CA GLN A 68 -6.39 4.60 3.81
C GLN A 68 -5.00 4.64 3.20
N MET A 69 -4.69 5.72 2.50
CA MET A 69 -3.35 5.98 1.98
C MET A 69 -2.81 7.24 2.64
N THR A 70 -1.64 7.16 3.26
CA THR A 70 -1.03 8.22 4.06
C THR A 70 0.45 8.37 3.75
N ASP A 71 1.10 9.37 4.34
CA ASP A 71 2.56 9.55 4.32
C ASP A 71 3.16 9.65 2.91
N PHE A 72 2.44 10.32 2.01
CA PHE A 72 2.89 10.53 0.64
C PHE A 72 4.19 11.33 0.62
N LYS A 73 5.22 10.77 -0.01
CA LYS A 73 6.52 11.43 -0.20
C LYS A 73 7.04 11.13 -1.60
N TYR A 74 7.48 12.16 -2.31
CA TYR A 74 8.17 11.99 -3.59
C TYR A 74 9.69 12.00 -3.40
N GLU A 75 10.39 11.20 -4.20
CA GLU A 75 11.85 11.12 -4.25
C GLU A 75 12.28 11.02 -5.72
N GLY A 76 13.30 11.79 -6.12
CA GLY A 76 13.71 11.97 -7.51
C GLY A 76 15.16 12.40 -7.65
#